data_AF-A0A5S9QWI8-F1
#
_entry.id   AF-A0A5S9QWI8-F1
#
_cell.length_a   1.000
_cell.length_b   1.000
_cell.length_c   1.000
_cell.angle_alpha   90.00
_cell.angle_beta   90.00
_cell.angle_gamma   90.00
#
_symmetry.space_group_name_H-M   'P 1'
#
loop_
_entity.id
_entity.type
_entity.pdbx_description
1 polymer ?
#
loop_
_entity_poly.entity_id
_entity_poly.type
_entity_poly.pdbx_seq_one_letter_code
_entity_poly.pdbx_strand_id
1 'polypeptide(L)'
;MEAPEQGIERLHHFVSERRRALGISRTQMFARGGPSPSTMNKALTGDRGLSRTTLERIDRALGWSPGSAESVMDGGIPTSHIPSPDAGCPAHDHVVAVLESLRTQLHTAEQLVEDLLGSSHAR
;
A
#
# COMPACT_ATOMS: atom_id res chain seq x y z
N MET A 1 -0.86 5.28 -19.55
CA MET A 1 0.54 5.32 -20.02
C MET A 1 1.13 4.00 -19.64
N GLU A 2 1.47 3.19 -20.63
CA GLU A 2 2.01 1.84 -20.43
C GLU A 2 3.36 1.94 -19.69
N ALA A 3 3.61 1.02 -18.76
CA ALA A 3 4.86 1.02 -18.01
C ALA A 3 6.01 0.70 -18.98
N PRO A 4 7.15 1.41 -18.92
CA PRO A 4 8.34 1.06 -19.70
C PRO A 4 8.71 -0.40 -19.50
N GLU A 5 9.31 -1.07 -20.48
CA GLU A 5 9.56 -2.52 -20.42
C GLU A 5 10.57 -2.92 -19.33
N GLN A 6 11.60 -2.10 -19.10
CA GLN A 6 12.67 -2.37 -18.12
C GLN A 6 13.39 -1.08 -17.70
N GLY A 7 14.30 -1.19 -16.73
CA GLY A 7 15.21 -0.14 -16.31
C GLY A 7 14.65 0.86 -15.29
N ILE A 8 15.38 1.96 -15.12
CA ILE A 8 15.12 2.94 -14.04
C ILE A 8 13.80 3.69 -14.23
N GLU A 9 13.38 3.94 -15.47
CA GLU A 9 12.11 4.59 -15.78
C GLU A 9 10.91 3.72 -15.37
N ARG A 10 11.01 2.41 -15.62
CA ARG A 10 10.03 1.42 -15.16
C ARG A 10 9.93 1.42 -13.65
N LEU A 11 11.08 1.35 -12.95
CA LEU A 11 11.10 1.44 -11.49
C LEU A 11 10.46 2.75 -10.99
N HIS A 12 10.78 3.88 -11.61
CA HIS A 12 10.20 5.17 -11.25
C HIS A 12 8.67 5.20 -11.44
N HIS A 13 8.16 4.59 -12.51
CA HIS A 13 6.72 4.43 -12.76
C HIS A 13 6.04 3.67 -11.60
N PHE A 14 6.48 2.45 -11.28
CA PHE A 14 5.89 1.65 -10.20
C PHE A 14 6.05 2.28 -8.82
N VAL A 15 7.19 2.93 -8.55
CA VAL A 15 7.39 3.68 -7.30
C VAL A 15 6.37 4.82 -7.19
N SER A 16 6.11 5.54 -8.29
CA SER A 16 5.14 6.63 -8.31
C SER A 16 3.71 6.14 -8.08
N GLU A 17 3.31 5.06 -8.74
CA GLU A 17 1.99 4.43 -8.54
C GLU A 17 1.81 3.94 -7.11
N ARG A 18 2.79 3.19 -6.58
CA ARG A 18 2.72 2.66 -5.21
C ARG A 18 2.65 3.77 -4.17
N ARG A 19 3.45 4.84 -4.34
CA ARG A 19 3.38 6.01 -3.45
C ARG A 19 2.01 6.67 -3.46
N ARG A 20 1.39 6.78 -4.65
CA ARG A 20 0.02 7.32 -4.79
C ARG A 20 -0.99 6.42 -4.10
N ALA A 21 -0.88 5.10 -4.25
CA ALA A 21 -1.73 4.13 -3.56
C ALA A 21 -1.58 4.19 -2.03
N LEU A 22 -0.35 4.45 -1.54
CA LEU A 22 -0.07 4.62 -0.11
C LEU A 22 -0.37 6.04 0.42
N GLY A 23 -0.71 7.00 -0.45
CA GLY A 23 -0.96 8.39 -0.05
C GLY A 23 0.26 9.16 0.46
N ILE A 24 1.49 8.74 0.13
CA ILE A 24 2.72 9.34 0.71
C ILE A 24 3.46 10.27 -0.26
N SER A 25 4.04 11.37 0.25
CA SER A 25 4.90 12.30 -0.51
C SER A 25 6.35 11.81 -0.63
N ARG A 26 7.15 12.35 -1.57
CA ARG A 26 8.55 11.89 -1.81
C ARG A 26 9.40 12.03 -0.56
N THR A 27 9.18 13.12 0.17
CA THR A 27 9.78 13.39 1.48
C THR A 27 9.36 12.34 2.52
N GLN A 28 8.09 11.93 2.56
CA GLN A 28 7.63 10.88 3.46
C GLN A 28 8.26 9.51 3.14
N MET A 29 8.45 9.18 1.86
CA MET A 29 9.17 7.96 1.47
C MET A 29 10.63 7.98 1.94
N PHE A 30 11.30 9.14 1.84
CA PHE A 30 12.65 9.32 2.38
C PHE A 30 12.68 9.17 3.90
N ALA A 31 11.71 9.76 4.61
CA ALA A 31 11.58 9.62 6.06
C ALA A 31 11.35 8.16 6.50
N ARG A 32 10.75 7.33 5.65
CA ARG A 32 10.61 5.87 5.83
C ARG A 32 11.89 5.06 5.52
N GLY A 33 13.02 5.73 5.27
CA GLY A 33 14.31 5.09 4.98
C GLY A 33 14.58 4.88 3.48
N GLY A 34 13.68 5.32 2.60
CA GLY A 34 13.88 5.29 1.15
C GLY A 34 15.02 6.22 0.68
N PRO A 35 15.40 6.19 -0.61
CA PRO A 35 16.37 7.13 -1.16
C PRO A 35 15.85 8.58 -1.16
N SER A 36 16.78 9.53 -1.18
CA SER A 36 16.40 10.95 -1.27
C SER A 36 15.73 11.24 -2.62
N PRO A 37 14.85 12.25 -2.71
CA PRO A 37 14.28 12.67 -3.99
C PRO A 37 15.35 13.04 -5.02
N SER A 38 16.46 13.66 -4.57
CA SER A 38 17.60 13.99 -5.43
C SER A 38 18.29 12.74 -5.99
N THR A 39 18.46 11.70 -5.17
CA THR A 39 19.04 10.41 -5.60
C THR A 39 18.18 9.76 -6.67
N MET A 40 16.86 9.73 -6.49
CA MET A 40 15.93 9.19 -7.49
C MET A 40 15.96 9.98 -8.80
N ASN A 41 15.95 11.32 -8.73
CA ASN A 41 16.02 12.15 -9.94
C ASN A 41 17.35 11.95 -10.68
N LYS A 42 18.47 11.87 -9.95
CA LYS A 42 19.80 11.62 -10.55
C LYS A 42 19.89 10.26 -11.22
N ALA A 43 19.25 9.24 -10.65
CA ALA A 43 19.19 7.91 -11.25
C ALA A 43 18.37 7.92 -12.54
N LEU A 44 17.31 8.73 -12.61
CA LEU A 44 16.48 8.85 -13.81
C LEU A 44 17.21 9.59 -14.96
N THR A 45 17.99 10.62 -14.64
CA THR A 45 18.72 11.42 -15.66
C THR A 45 20.12 10.90 -15.97
N GLY A 46 20.63 9.97 -15.16
CA GLY A 46 22.00 9.49 -15.23
C GLY A 46 22.09 8.11 -15.88
N ASP A 47 23.28 7.78 -16.37
CA ASP A 47 23.59 6.48 -16.99
C ASP A 47 23.94 5.40 -15.94
N ARG A 48 24.12 5.79 -14.66
CA ARG A 48 24.35 4.85 -13.56
C ARG A 48 23.03 4.42 -12.93
N GLY A 49 22.78 3.11 -12.98
CA GLY A 49 21.71 2.46 -12.22
C GLY A 49 21.85 2.63 -10.71
N LEU A 50 20.81 2.24 -9.98
CA LEU A 50 20.80 2.26 -8.52
C LEU A 50 21.63 1.10 -7.96
N SER A 51 22.32 1.35 -6.84
CA SER A 51 22.99 0.28 -6.10
C SER A 51 21.95 -0.69 -5.51
N ARG A 52 22.34 -1.96 -5.32
CA ARG A 52 21.52 -2.96 -4.62
C ARG A 52 21.01 -2.46 -3.27
N THR A 53 21.87 -1.82 -2.49
CA THR A 53 21.51 -1.22 -1.19
C THR A 53 20.44 -0.13 -1.31
N THR A 54 20.37 0.58 -2.44
CA THR A 54 19.32 1.59 -2.69
C THR A 54 18.01 0.93 -3.10
N LEU A 55 18.06 -0.14 -3.89
CA LEU A 55 16.88 -0.94 -4.25
C LEU A 55 16.23 -1.56 -3.00
N GLU A 56 17.02 -2.13 -2.10
CA GLU A 56 16.53 -2.69 -0.83
C GLU A 56 15.87 -1.61 0.06
N ARG A 57 16.37 -0.37 0.01
CA ARG A 57 15.74 0.76 0.69
C ARG A 57 14.42 1.16 0.06
N ILE A 58 14.30 1.07 -1.27
CA ILE A 58 13.03 1.28 -1.98
C ILE A 58 12.03 0.22 -1.56
N ASP A 59 12.42 -1.05 -1.57
CA ASP A 59 11.56 -2.16 -1.19
C ASP A 59 10.97 -1.92 0.21
N ARG A 60 11.83 -1.64 1.18
CA ARG A 60 11.42 -1.39 2.56
C ARG A 60 10.50 -0.17 2.69
N ALA A 61 10.83 0.95 2.05
CA ALA A 61 10.06 2.18 2.17
C ALA A 61 8.64 2.08 1.57
N LEU A 62 8.44 1.18 0.61
CA LEU A 62 7.17 0.96 -0.09
C LEU A 62 6.40 -0.28 0.39
N GLY A 63 6.97 -1.03 1.34
CA GLY A 63 6.39 -2.29 1.83
C GLY A 63 6.37 -3.36 0.75
N TRP A 64 7.35 -3.36 -0.15
CA TRP A 64 7.58 -4.45 -1.08
C TRP A 64 8.42 -5.56 -0.45
N SER A 65 8.28 -6.76 -0.99
CA SER A 65 9.14 -7.89 -0.66
C SER A 65 10.57 -7.60 -1.12
N PRO A 66 11.61 -8.04 -0.38
CA PRO A 66 13.01 -7.83 -0.79
C PRO A 66 13.27 -8.34 -2.21
N GLY A 67 13.95 -7.53 -3.03
CA GLY A 67 14.26 -7.84 -4.44
C GLY A 67 13.16 -7.42 -5.43
N SER A 68 12.05 -6.87 -4.97
CA SER A 68 10.98 -6.42 -5.86
C SER A 68 11.42 -5.25 -6.75
N ALA A 69 12.16 -4.29 -6.21
CA ALA A 69 12.69 -3.17 -6.98
C ALA A 69 13.69 -3.61 -8.05
N GLU A 70 14.48 -4.64 -7.79
CA GLU A 70 15.38 -5.25 -8.77
C GLU A 70 14.58 -5.96 -9.86
N SER A 71 13.66 -6.84 -9.48
CA SER A 71 12.75 -7.52 -10.42
C SER A 71 12.00 -6.55 -11.33
N VAL A 72 11.55 -5.41 -10.79
CA VAL A 72 10.92 -4.35 -11.61
C VAL A 72 11.89 -3.76 -12.61
N MET A 73 13.14 -3.52 -12.26
CA MET A 73 14.12 -3.04 -13.25
C MET A 73 14.38 -4.07 -14.35
N ASP A 74 14.24 -5.36 -14.06
CA ASP A 74 14.40 -6.46 -15.04
C ASP A 74 13.12 -6.75 -15.84
N GLY A 75 12.08 -5.93 -15.69
CA GLY A 75 10.81 -6.07 -16.42
C GLY A 75 9.73 -6.87 -15.70
N GLY A 76 10.02 -7.36 -14.48
CA GLY A 76 9.05 -7.96 -13.58
C GLY A 76 8.03 -6.97 -13.00
N ILE A 77 7.28 -7.44 -12.01
CA ILE A 77 6.20 -6.70 -11.31
C ILE A 77 6.54 -6.70 -9.81
N PRO A 78 6.31 -5.59 -9.08
CA PRO A 78 6.65 -5.54 -7.67
C PRO A 78 5.70 -6.40 -6.83
N THR A 79 6.25 -7.17 -5.89
CA THR A 79 5.47 -7.96 -4.94
C THR A 79 5.38 -7.20 -3.62
N SER A 80 4.17 -7.01 -3.08
CA SER A 80 3.99 -6.35 -1.79
C SER A 80 4.07 -7.34 -0.64
N HIS A 81 4.77 -6.99 0.43
CA HIS A 81 4.71 -7.71 1.69
C HIS A 81 3.46 -7.27 2.43
N ILE A 82 2.30 -7.81 2.03
CA ILE A 82 1.11 -7.76 2.90
C ILE A 82 1.36 -8.88 3.92
N PRO A 83 1.63 -8.56 5.20
CA PRO A 83 1.67 -9.62 6.21
C PRO A 83 0.34 -10.36 6.13
N SER A 84 0.38 -11.68 5.90
CA SER A 84 -0.84 -12.48 5.89
C SER A 84 -1.57 -12.25 7.22
N PRO A 85 -2.89 -12.01 7.22
CA PRO A 85 -3.65 -11.86 8.47
C PRO A 85 -3.50 -13.07 9.40
N ASP A 86 -3.06 -14.22 8.90
CA ASP A 86 -2.79 -15.44 9.66
C ASP A 86 -1.58 -15.36 10.61
N ALA A 87 -0.79 -14.28 10.56
CA ALA A 87 0.20 -14.02 11.59
C ALA A 87 -0.55 -13.57 12.86
N GLY A 88 -1.09 -14.55 13.61
CA GLY A 88 -1.96 -14.45 14.79
C GLY A 88 -1.50 -13.43 15.83
N CYS A 89 -1.66 -12.16 15.51
CA CYS A 89 -1.45 -11.05 16.39
C CYS A 89 -2.77 -10.83 17.12
N PRO A 90 -2.84 -11.06 18.44
CA PRO A 90 -4.11 -10.97 19.18
C PRO A 90 -4.75 -9.58 19.10
N ALA A 91 -3.96 -8.54 18.79
CA ALA A 91 -4.48 -7.21 18.50
C ALA A 91 -5.26 -7.14 17.18
N HIS A 92 -4.86 -7.87 16.14
CA HIS A 92 -5.58 -7.93 14.86
C HIS A 92 -6.93 -8.65 15.03
N ASP A 93 -6.93 -9.82 15.67
CA ASP A 93 -8.17 -10.57 15.95
C ASP A 93 -9.15 -9.74 16.77
N HIS A 94 -8.65 -9.00 17.78
CA HIS A 94 -9.49 -8.11 18.57
C HIS A 94 -10.09 -6.98 17.72
N VAL A 95 -9.29 -6.31 16.88
CA VAL A 95 -9.79 -5.25 15.98
C VAL A 95 -10.83 -5.81 15.01
N VAL A 96 -10.60 -6.99 14.43
CA VAL A 96 -11.55 -7.66 13.54
C VAL A 96 -12.86 -7.95 14.29
N ALA A 97 -12.79 -8.52 15.50
CA ALA A 97 -13.96 -8.80 16.32
C ALA A 97 -14.76 -7.53 16.66
N VAL A 98 -14.09 -6.42 16.97
CA VAL A 98 -14.75 -5.14 17.24
C VAL A 98 -15.45 -4.60 15.98
N LEU A 99 -14.81 -4.64 14.82
CA LEU A 99 -15.41 -4.18 13.56
C LEU A 99 -16.63 -5.01 13.17
N GLU A 100 -16.56 -6.32 13.35
CA GLU A 100 -17.66 -7.26 13.12
C GLU A 100 -18.85 -7.01 14.07
N SER A 101 -18.55 -6.73 15.34
CA SER A 101 -19.55 -6.33 16.33
C SER A 101 -20.24 -5.02 15.94
N LEU A 102 -19.47 -3.98 15.58
CA LEU A 102 -20.02 -2.69 15.14
C LEU A 102 -20.89 -2.81 13.90
N ARG A 103 -20.47 -3.63 12.92
CA ARG A 103 -21.27 -3.92 11.72
C ARG A 103 -22.63 -4.53 12.10
N THR A 104 -22.61 -5.52 12.99
CA THR A 104 -23.83 -6.18 13.47
C THR A 104 -24.73 -5.19 14.20
N GLN A 105 -24.17 -4.35 15.09
CA GLN A 105 -24.93 -3.34 15.82
C GLN A 105 -25.58 -2.30 14.90
N LEU A 106 -24.86 -1.83 13.89
CA LEU A 106 -25.40 -0.90 12.90
C LEU A 106 -26.56 -1.52 12.12
N HIS A 107 -26.44 -2.77 11.71
CA HIS A 107 -27.51 -3.48 11.02
C HIS A 107 -28.75 -3.66 11.90
N THR A 108 -28.57 -4.02 13.18
CA THR A 108 -29.68 -4.11 14.12
C THR A 108 -30.37 -2.76 14.34
N ALA A 109 -29.59 -1.68 14.46
CA ALA A 109 -30.15 -0.35 14.60
C ALA A 109 -30.97 0.06 13.37
N GLU A 110 -30.50 -0.27 12.17
CA GLU A 110 -31.21 -0.05 10.91
C GLU A 110 -32.56 -0.78 10.88
N GLN A 111 -32.58 -2.07 11.23
CA GLN A 111 -33.81 -2.86 11.31
C GLN A 111 -34.82 -2.31 12.32
N LEU A 112 -34.36 -1.88 13.50
CA LEU A 112 -35.25 -1.29 14.51
C LEU A 112 -35.90 0.02 14.02
N VAL A 113 -35.16 0.83 13.26
CA VAL A 113 -35.70 2.06 12.67
C VAL A 113 -36.75 1.72 11.61
N GLU A 114 -36.48 0.75 10.73
CA GLU A 114 -37.46 0.30 9.73
C GLU A 114 -38.74 -0.24 10.39
N ASP A 115 -38.62 -1.06 11.43
CA ASP A 115 -39.76 -1.61 12.16
C ASP A 115 -40.61 -0.51 12.82
N LEU A 116 -39.98 0.48 13.44
CA LEU A 116 -40.68 1.61 14.06
C LEU A 116 -41.42 2.46 13.02
N LEU A 117 -40.80 2.74 11.88
CA LEU A 117 -41.42 3.50 10.79
C LEU A 117 -42.54 2.72 10.10
N GLY A 118 -42.37 1.42 9.89
CA GLY A 118 -43.40 0.53 9.33
C GLY A 118 -44.60 0.35 10.25
N SER A 119 -44.37 0.27 11.56
CA SER A 119 -45.43 0.15 12.57
C SER A 119 -46.25 1.45 12.73
N SER A 120 -45.64 2.61 12.46
CA SER A 120 -46.28 3.92 12.52
C SER A 120 -47.35 4.11 11.42
N HIS A 121 -47.20 3.44 10.28
CA HIS A 121 -48.14 3.53 9.15
C HIS A 121 -49.37 2.60 9.26
N ALA A 122 -49.45 1.75 10.29
CA ALA A 122 -50.54 0.79 10.49
C ALA A 122 -51.58 1.23 11.56
N ARG A 123 -51.50 2.46 12.09
CA ARG A 123 -52.48 3.05 13.01
C ARG A 123 -53.20 4.22 12.35
#